data_AF-A0A060CCL3-F1
#
_entry.id   AF-A0A060CCL3-F1
#
_cell.length_a   1.000
_cell.length_b   1.000
_cell.length_c   1.000
_cell.angle_alpha   90.00
_cell.angle_beta   90.00
_cell.angle_gamma   90.00
#
_symmetry.space_group_name_H-M   'P 1'
#
loop_
_entity.id
_entity.type
_entity.pdbx_description
1 polymer ?
#
loop_
_entity_poly.entity_id
_entity_poly.type
_entity_poly.pdbx_seq_one_letter_code
_entity_poly.pdbx_strand_id
1 'polypeptide(L)'
;GDTGSGKLQRYYDLVERLLDRGVPVDGVGHQFHVSLNTSTANLAAALNKFADLDVLQAVTEFDVTTGYPQTESLTIRQGQYYKTAFSIFNDFAETTDDLFSVTVWGLNDAGSWLYYSGAPLMFDNFFQPKWSLIGALGGTVPDVPKSMNVFGGSVDLTTDATGDVEWKKLPLQSIGD
;
A
#
# COMPACT_ATOMS: atom_id res chain seq x y z
N GLY A 1 -7.10 4.84 -14.47
CA GLY A 1 -8.07 5.92 -14.33
C GLY A 1 -7.39 7.08 -13.64
N ASP A 2 -7.29 8.21 -14.33
CA ASP A 2 -6.40 9.36 -14.08
C ASP A 2 -6.95 10.39 -13.06
N THR A 3 -7.69 9.94 -12.05
CA THR A 3 -8.36 10.85 -11.10
C THR A 3 -7.40 11.43 -10.05
N GLY A 4 -6.30 10.72 -9.74
CA GLY A 4 -5.30 11.18 -8.78
C GLY A 4 -4.47 12.36 -9.28
N SER A 5 -3.99 12.29 -10.53
CA SER A 5 -3.17 13.34 -11.16
C SER A 5 -3.94 14.66 -11.29
N GLY A 6 -5.18 14.59 -11.77
CA GLY A 6 -6.02 15.78 -11.92
C GLY A 6 -6.44 16.43 -10.60
N LYS A 7 -6.60 15.65 -9.51
CA LYS A 7 -6.87 16.20 -8.17
C LYS A 7 -5.61 16.84 -7.58
N LEU A 8 -4.47 16.15 -7.66
CA LEU A 8 -3.18 16.64 -7.16
C LEU A 8 -2.79 17.95 -7.84
N GLN A 9 -2.92 18.05 -9.16
CA GLN A 9 -2.58 19.28 -9.89
C GLN A 9 -3.45 20.46 -9.46
N ARG A 10 -4.78 20.28 -9.36
CA ARG A 10 -5.68 21.37 -8.92
C ARG A 10 -5.39 21.83 -7.49
N TYR A 11 -4.98 20.90 -6.62
CA TYR A 11 -4.60 21.21 -5.25
C TYR A 11 -3.30 22.03 -5.22
N TYR A 12 -2.29 21.60 -5.97
CA TYR A 12 -1.05 22.36 -6.16
C TYR A 12 -1.33 23.78 -6.69
N ASP A 13 -2.08 23.90 -7.79
CA ASP A 13 -2.40 25.20 -8.39
C ASP A 13 -3.16 26.11 -7.41
N LEU A 14 -3.96 25.54 -6.51
CA LEU A 14 -4.66 26.31 -5.49
C LEU A 14 -3.67 26.87 -4.47
N VAL A 15 -2.76 26.04 -3.95
CA VAL A 15 -1.77 26.46 -2.95
C VAL A 15 -0.83 27.50 -3.54
N GLU A 16 -0.30 27.25 -4.74
CA GLU A 16 0.55 28.20 -5.48
C GLU A 16 -0.15 29.57 -5.63
N ARG A 17 -1.41 29.59 -6.12
CA ARG A 17 -2.17 30.85 -6.24
C ARG A 17 -2.43 31.56 -4.90
N LEU A 18 -2.50 30.84 -3.79
CA LEU A 18 -2.67 31.45 -2.47
C LEU A 18 -1.37 32.10 -2.01
N LEU A 19 -0.24 31.39 -2.17
CA LEU A 19 1.10 31.90 -1.87
C LEU A 19 1.43 33.14 -2.72
N ASP A 20 1.16 33.10 -4.03
CA ASP A 20 1.35 34.24 -4.95
C ASP A 20 0.57 35.49 -4.54
N ARG A 21 -0.57 35.31 -3.84
CA ARG A 21 -1.42 36.39 -3.33
C ARG A 21 -1.01 36.87 -1.94
N GLY A 22 0.08 36.34 -1.38
CA GLY A 22 0.56 36.64 -0.03
C GLY A 22 -0.35 36.10 1.08
N VAL A 23 -1.16 35.07 0.80
CA VAL A 23 -1.95 34.39 1.84
C VAL A 23 -1.00 33.53 2.68
N PRO A 24 -1.05 33.61 4.03
CA PRO A 24 -0.18 32.81 4.88
C PRO A 24 -0.66 31.36 4.89
N VAL A 25 -0.07 30.53 4.03
CA VAL A 25 -0.27 29.09 4.00
C VAL A 25 1.00 28.45 4.55
N ASP A 26 0.94 27.94 5.78
CA ASP A 26 2.13 27.38 6.46
C ASP A 26 2.41 25.92 6.06
N GLY A 27 1.41 25.21 5.55
CA GLY A 27 1.56 23.81 5.21
C GLY A 27 0.41 23.18 4.43
N VAL A 28 0.68 22.00 3.90
CA VAL A 28 -0.25 21.18 3.13
C VAL A 28 -0.36 19.77 3.72
N GLY A 29 -1.60 19.29 3.82
CA GLY A 29 -1.90 17.94 4.27
C GLY A 29 -2.14 16.98 3.10
N HIS A 30 -1.56 15.78 3.18
CA HIS A 30 -1.85 14.65 2.30
C HIS A 30 -2.54 13.55 3.11
N GLN A 31 -3.82 13.31 2.84
CA GLN A 31 -4.57 12.28 3.57
C GLN A 31 -4.00 10.88 3.33
N PHE A 32 -3.76 10.54 2.06
CA PHE A 32 -3.26 9.22 1.65
C PHE A 32 -4.10 8.02 2.13
N HIS A 33 -5.43 8.13 2.04
CA HIS A 33 -6.30 6.95 2.03
C HIS A 33 -6.11 6.15 0.74
N VAL A 34 -5.47 4.98 0.84
CA VAL A 34 -5.09 4.18 -0.33
C VAL A 34 -5.53 2.72 -0.20
N SER A 35 -5.26 1.94 -1.25
CA SER A 35 -5.50 0.51 -1.28
C SER A 35 -4.25 -0.20 -1.81
N LEU A 36 -4.21 -1.53 -1.68
CA LEU A 36 -3.14 -2.34 -2.28
C LEU A 36 -3.00 -2.23 -3.81
N ASN A 37 -3.96 -1.58 -4.49
CA ASN A 37 -3.92 -1.32 -5.92
C ASN A 37 -3.43 0.10 -6.27
N THR A 38 -3.27 0.97 -5.27
CA THR A 38 -2.68 2.29 -5.47
C THR A 38 -1.18 2.13 -5.67
N SER A 39 -0.58 2.80 -6.66
CA SER A 39 0.88 2.78 -6.81
C SER A 39 1.52 3.59 -5.67
N THR A 40 2.50 3.01 -4.98
CA THR A 40 3.29 3.75 -3.97
C THR A 40 4.07 4.91 -4.59
N ALA A 41 4.40 4.84 -5.88
CA ALA A 41 5.01 5.97 -6.60
C ALA A 41 4.13 7.23 -6.61
N ASN A 42 2.80 7.08 -6.46
CA ASN A 42 1.91 8.23 -6.35
C ASN A 42 2.13 9.01 -5.03
N LEU A 43 2.59 8.34 -3.97
CA LEU A 43 2.90 8.98 -2.68
C LEU A 43 4.12 9.89 -2.83
N ALA A 44 5.19 9.35 -3.42
CA ALA A 44 6.40 10.12 -3.71
C ALA A 44 6.12 11.28 -4.68
N ALA A 45 5.35 11.04 -5.73
CA ALA A 45 4.97 12.08 -6.69
C ALA A 45 4.16 13.20 -6.04
N ALA A 46 3.27 12.88 -5.09
CA ALA A 46 2.50 13.89 -4.36
C ALA A 46 3.38 14.75 -3.45
N LEU A 47 4.32 14.14 -2.71
CA LEU A 47 5.25 14.89 -1.86
C LEU A 47 6.20 15.78 -2.68
N ASN A 48 6.81 15.21 -3.73
CA ASN A 48 7.73 15.94 -4.61
C ASN A 48 7.04 17.09 -5.35
N LYS A 49 5.74 16.99 -5.62
CA LYS A 49 4.99 18.05 -6.30
C LYS A 49 4.97 19.36 -5.50
N PHE A 50 5.00 19.27 -4.18
CA PHE A 50 4.97 20.44 -3.29
C PHE A 50 6.34 20.82 -2.73
N ALA A 51 7.40 20.07 -3.05
CA ALA A 51 8.74 20.30 -2.51
C ALA A 51 9.37 21.64 -2.93
N ASP A 52 8.92 22.22 -4.04
CA ASP A 52 9.40 23.53 -4.51
C ASP A 52 8.60 24.71 -3.93
N LEU A 53 7.55 24.45 -3.16
CA LEU A 53 6.75 25.48 -2.49
C LEU A 53 7.24 25.70 -1.06
N ASP A 54 7.23 26.94 -0.60
CA ASP A 54 7.62 27.32 0.77
C ASP A 54 6.52 26.95 1.79
N VAL A 55 6.25 25.66 1.94
CA VAL A 55 5.20 25.09 2.80
C VAL A 55 5.68 23.80 3.46
N LEU A 56 5.34 23.60 4.73
CA LEU A 56 5.52 22.30 5.38
C LEU A 56 4.52 21.28 4.82
N GLN A 57 4.92 20.02 4.72
CA GLN A 57 4.05 18.93 4.32
C GLN A 57 3.75 18.03 5.50
N ALA A 58 2.54 17.45 5.55
CA ALA A 58 2.19 16.43 6.53
C ALA A 58 1.39 15.31 5.87
N VAL A 59 1.72 14.05 6.18
CA VAL A 59 0.84 12.92 5.91
C VAL A 59 -0.12 12.81 7.09
N THR A 60 -1.40 13.10 6.87
CA THR A 60 -2.34 13.36 7.97
C THR A 60 -3.23 12.16 8.33
N GLU A 61 -3.53 11.28 7.37
CA GLU A 61 -4.59 10.26 7.53
C GLU A 61 -4.23 8.92 6.85
N PHE A 62 -2.98 8.48 6.93
CA PHE A 62 -2.53 7.32 6.16
C PHE A 62 -3.22 6.01 6.59
N ASP A 63 -3.83 5.32 5.63
CA ASP A 63 -4.37 3.98 5.79
C ASP A 63 -4.37 3.21 4.44
N VAL A 64 -4.27 1.88 4.50
CA VAL A 64 -4.11 1.03 3.30
C VAL A 64 -5.11 -0.12 3.31
N THR A 65 -6.24 0.06 2.64
CA THR A 65 -7.29 -0.97 2.54
C THR A 65 -6.80 -2.23 1.81
N THR A 66 -7.14 -3.39 2.37
CA THR A 66 -6.76 -4.72 1.83
C THR A 66 -7.85 -5.38 0.99
N GLY A 67 -9.11 -4.96 1.14
CA GLY A 67 -10.28 -5.68 0.59
C GLY A 67 -10.63 -6.93 1.41
N TYR A 68 -11.65 -7.68 0.99
CA TYR A 68 -12.10 -8.92 1.62
C TYR A 68 -12.23 -10.07 0.61
N PRO A 69 -12.21 -11.34 1.06
CA PRO A 69 -11.94 -11.80 2.44
C PRO A 69 -10.49 -11.57 2.85
N GLN A 70 -10.22 -11.42 4.16
CA GLN A 70 -8.84 -11.33 4.65
C GLN A 70 -8.12 -12.65 4.39
N THR A 71 -6.90 -12.55 3.87
CA THR A 71 -5.99 -13.69 3.66
C THR A 71 -4.60 -13.30 4.11
N GLU A 72 -3.77 -14.29 4.42
CA GLU A 72 -2.37 -14.07 4.78
C GLU A 72 -1.62 -13.29 3.68
N SER A 73 -1.85 -13.64 2.40
CA SER A 73 -1.26 -12.93 1.25
C SER A 73 -1.63 -11.45 1.24
N LEU A 74 -2.86 -11.07 1.60
CA LEU A 74 -3.27 -9.66 1.67
C LEU A 74 -2.58 -8.93 2.83
N THR A 75 -2.48 -9.55 4.00
CA THR A 75 -1.78 -8.96 5.17
C THR A 75 -0.29 -8.79 4.89
N ILE A 76 0.35 -9.75 4.23
CA ILE A 76 1.76 -9.65 3.81
C ILE A 76 1.95 -8.55 2.78
N ARG A 77 1.09 -8.49 1.73
CA ARG A 77 1.12 -7.41 0.72
C ARG A 77 0.96 -6.04 1.37
N GLN A 78 0.09 -5.93 2.38
CA GLN A 78 -0.06 -4.71 3.16
C GLN A 78 1.22 -4.36 3.93
N GLY A 79 1.86 -5.34 4.56
CA GLY A 79 3.16 -5.15 5.20
C GLY A 79 4.21 -4.59 4.26
N GLN A 80 4.33 -5.17 3.07
CA GLN A 80 5.25 -4.69 2.04
C GLN A 80 4.88 -3.28 1.56
N TYR A 81 3.59 -2.98 1.40
CA TYR A 81 3.12 -1.64 1.04
C TYR A 81 3.52 -0.60 2.09
N TYR A 82 3.26 -0.86 3.38
CA TYR A 82 3.66 0.04 4.47
C TYR A 82 5.17 0.22 4.51
N LYS A 83 5.96 -0.83 4.27
CA LYS A 83 7.42 -0.74 4.17
C LYS A 83 7.87 0.23 3.08
N THR A 84 7.33 0.09 1.87
CA THR A 84 7.67 0.99 0.77
C THR A 84 7.18 2.42 1.04
N ALA A 85 5.98 2.59 1.57
CA ALA A 85 5.43 3.92 1.88
C ALA A 85 6.26 4.65 2.94
N PHE A 86 6.60 3.99 4.05
CA PHE A 86 7.42 4.60 5.10
C PHE A 86 8.87 4.83 4.66
N SER A 87 9.43 4.01 3.78
CA SER A 87 10.71 4.31 3.12
C SER A 87 10.63 5.63 2.35
N ILE A 88 9.59 5.81 1.52
CA ILE A 88 9.37 7.05 0.76
C ILE A 88 9.25 8.26 1.70
N PHE A 89 8.50 8.12 2.79
CA PHE A 89 8.32 9.21 3.75
C PHE A 89 9.63 9.57 4.46
N ASN A 90 10.40 8.57 4.89
CA ASN A 90 11.71 8.79 5.51
C ASN A 90 12.69 9.42 4.52
N ASP A 91 12.80 8.88 3.30
CA ASP A 91 13.69 9.42 2.26
C ASP A 91 13.33 10.88 1.94
N PHE A 92 12.04 11.22 1.86
CA PHE A 92 11.59 12.59 1.61
C PHE A 92 11.90 13.51 2.80
N ALA A 93 11.67 13.06 4.04
CA ALA A 93 12.02 13.82 5.24
C ALA A 93 13.53 14.11 5.32
N GLU A 94 14.37 13.11 5.04
CA GLU A 94 15.84 13.22 5.07
C GLU A 94 16.40 14.13 3.96
N THR A 95 15.68 14.29 2.85
CA THR A 95 16.16 15.04 1.67
C THR A 95 15.69 16.49 1.62
N THR A 96 14.56 16.83 2.25
CA THR A 96 13.92 18.15 2.13
C THR A 96 13.78 18.90 3.45
N ASP A 97 13.77 18.22 4.60
CA ASP A 97 13.33 18.77 5.90
C ASP A 97 11.89 19.34 5.91
N ASP A 98 11.12 19.19 4.82
CA ASP A 98 9.78 19.78 4.67
C ASP A 98 8.65 18.88 5.22
N LEU A 99 8.92 17.61 5.53
CA LEU A 99 7.92 16.68 6.06
C LEU A 99 7.81 16.77 7.58
N PHE A 100 6.78 17.46 8.05
CA PHE A 100 6.53 17.70 9.47
C PHE A 100 6.09 16.43 10.23
N SER A 101 5.19 15.64 9.66
CA SER A 101 4.67 14.44 10.34
C SER A 101 4.09 13.40 9.39
N VAL A 102 4.02 12.16 9.90
CA VAL A 102 3.24 11.07 9.31
C VAL A 102 2.29 10.51 10.37
N THR A 103 0.99 10.63 10.12
CA THR A 103 -0.08 10.19 11.00
C THR A 103 -0.89 9.09 10.32
N VAL A 104 -1.12 7.99 11.03
CA VAL A 104 -1.96 6.87 10.58
C VAL A 104 -3.38 7.04 11.13
N TRP A 105 -4.39 6.79 10.29
CA TRP A 105 -5.78 7.16 10.59
C TRP A 105 -6.53 6.12 11.43
N GLY A 106 -6.02 5.90 12.63
CA GLY A 106 -6.62 5.02 13.62
C GLY A 106 -5.61 4.09 14.28
N LEU A 107 -6.06 3.43 15.34
CA LEU A 107 -5.20 2.54 16.12
C LEU A 107 -5.29 1.09 15.60
N ASN A 108 -6.49 0.52 15.51
CA ASN A 108 -6.68 -0.89 15.17
C ASN A 108 -7.82 -1.10 14.18
N ASP A 109 -7.81 -2.21 13.45
CA ASP A 109 -8.74 -2.45 12.33
C ASP A 109 -10.23 -2.34 12.75
N ALA A 110 -10.60 -2.84 13.93
CA ALA A 110 -11.99 -2.81 14.42
C ALA A 110 -12.54 -1.38 14.64
N GLY A 111 -11.66 -0.40 14.88
CA GLY A 111 -12.03 1.00 15.07
C GLY A 111 -11.95 1.85 13.79
N SER A 112 -11.50 1.29 12.68
CA SER A 112 -11.31 2.05 11.44
C SER A 112 -12.65 2.40 10.78
N TRP A 113 -12.75 3.63 10.27
CA TRP A 113 -13.86 4.04 9.38
C TRP A 113 -13.93 3.21 8.09
N LEU A 114 -12.83 2.54 7.73
CA LEU A 114 -12.70 1.66 6.58
C LEU A 114 -12.79 0.17 6.96
N TYR A 115 -13.36 -0.16 8.12
CA TYR A 115 -13.55 -1.55 8.57
C TYR A 115 -14.16 -2.42 7.45
N TYR A 116 -15.21 -1.97 6.78
CA TYR A 116 -15.87 -2.74 5.72
C TYR A 116 -15.10 -2.78 4.38
N SER A 117 -13.95 -2.13 4.29
CA SER A 117 -13.07 -2.13 3.11
C SER A 117 -11.81 -2.99 3.31
N GLY A 118 -11.69 -3.68 4.44
CA GLY A 118 -10.62 -4.64 4.71
C GLY A 118 -9.99 -4.45 6.09
N ALA A 119 -8.68 -4.65 6.17
CA ALA A 119 -7.90 -4.53 7.39
C ALA A 119 -6.88 -3.39 7.23
N PRO A 120 -7.29 -2.10 7.30
CA PRO A 120 -6.51 -0.98 6.78
C PRO A 120 -5.33 -0.49 7.64
N LEU A 121 -5.23 -0.90 8.92
CA LEU A 121 -4.31 -0.30 9.89
C LEU A 121 -3.16 -1.24 10.31
N MET A 122 -2.38 -0.79 11.30
CA MET A 122 -1.17 -1.48 11.79
C MET A 122 -1.43 -2.56 12.86
N PHE A 123 -2.59 -2.50 13.51
CA PHE A 123 -3.00 -3.47 14.51
C PHE A 123 -4.32 -4.13 14.11
N ASP A 124 -4.44 -5.42 14.39
CA ASP A 124 -5.66 -6.18 14.10
C ASP A 124 -6.81 -5.82 15.07
N ASN A 125 -7.96 -6.47 14.91
CA ASN A 125 -9.14 -6.23 15.74
C ASN A 125 -8.88 -6.42 17.26
N PHE A 126 -7.83 -7.14 17.65
CA PHE A 126 -7.47 -7.47 19.03
C PHE A 126 -6.15 -6.81 19.47
N PHE A 127 -5.75 -5.73 18.80
CA PHE A 127 -4.52 -4.97 19.07
C PHE A 127 -3.23 -5.76 18.90
N GLN A 128 -3.26 -6.88 18.17
CA GLN A 128 -2.04 -7.57 17.82
C GLN A 128 -1.36 -6.88 16.64
N PRO A 129 -0.02 -6.76 16.65
CA PRO A 129 0.71 -6.12 15.57
C PRO A 129 0.58 -6.93 14.28
N LYS A 130 0.34 -6.23 13.17
CA LYS A 130 0.29 -6.82 11.81
C LYS A 130 1.61 -6.62 11.08
N TRP A 131 1.75 -7.29 9.94
CA TRP A 131 2.88 -7.06 9.02
C TRP A 131 2.98 -5.60 8.57
N SER A 132 1.89 -4.84 8.52
CA SER A 132 1.89 -3.39 8.28
C SER A 132 2.70 -2.61 9.32
N LEU A 133 2.60 -2.94 10.61
CA LEU A 133 3.45 -2.34 11.64
C LEU A 133 4.93 -2.69 11.42
N ILE A 134 5.22 -3.98 11.19
CA ILE A 134 6.59 -4.46 10.97
C ILE A 134 7.21 -3.77 9.75
N GLY A 135 6.44 -3.64 8.66
CA GLY A 135 6.85 -2.94 7.45
C GLY A 135 7.12 -1.46 7.70
N ALA A 136 6.22 -0.75 8.38
CA ALA A 136 6.37 0.67 8.72
C ALA A 136 7.65 0.95 9.54
N LEU A 137 8.04 0.01 10.41
CA LEU A 137 9.27 0.07 11.20
C LEU A 137 10.54 -0.31 10.40
N GLY A 138 10.44 -0.58 9.10
CA GLY A 138 11.55 -1.02 8.25
C GLY A 138 11.94 -2.50 8.43
N GLY A 139 11.15 -3.27 9.19
CA GLY A 139 11.41 -4.66 9.50
C GLY A 139 11.30 -5.62 8.30
N THR A 140 11.60 -6.90 8.55
CA THR A 140 11.47 -7.96 7.55
C THR A 140 10.02 -8.42 7.46
N VAL A 141 9.40 -8.19 6.31
CA VAL A 141 8.07 -8.73 5.97
C VAL A 141 8.28 -9.96 5.07
N PRO A 142 7.55 -11.07 5.28
CA PRO A 142 7.66 -12.25 4.43
C PRO A 142 7.40 -11.96 2.95
N ASP A 143 7.84 -12.87 2.08
CA ASP A 143 7.40 -12.87 0.69
C ASP A 143 5.95 -13.34 0.59
N VAL A 144 5.21 -12.77 -0.36
CA VAL A 144 3.82 -13.18 -0.60
C VAL A 144 3.82 -14.62 -1.11
N PRO A 145 3.08 -15.55 -0.47
CA PRO A 145 2.99 -16.93 -0.93
C PRO A 145 2.57 -16.97 -2.40
N LYS A 146 3.38 -17.60 -3.25
CA LYS A 146 3.05 -17.82 -4.66
C LYS A 146 2.21 -19.10 -4.74
N SER A 147 0.88 -18.98 -4.77
CA SER A 147 0.05 -20.13 -5.14
C SER A 147 0.06 -20.27 -6.66
N MET A 148 0.63 -21.37 -7.15
CA MET A 148 0.46 -21.83 -8.53
C MET A 148 -0.42 -23.07 -8.51
N ASN A 149 -1.48 -23.07 -9.31
CA ASN A 149 -2.17 -24.32 -9.65
C ASN A 149 -1.27 -25.10 -10.62
N VAL A 150 -0.45 -26.01 -10.10
CA VAL A 150 0.33 -26.94 -10.91
C VAL A 150 -0.48 -28.22 -11.06
N PHE A 151 -0.62 -28.73 -12.28
CA PHE A 151 -1.21 -30.04 -12.51
C PHE A 151 -0.31 -31.11 -11.87
N GLY A 152 -0.69 -31.61 -10.71
CA GLY A 152 -0.02 -32.71 -10.03
C GLY A 152 -0.41 -34.05 -10.64
N GLY A 153 0.25 -34.44 -11.73
CA GLY A 153 0.15 -35.79 -12.26
C GLY A 153 1.26 -36.68 -11.71
N SER A 154 0.89 -37.71 -10.96
CA SER A 154 1.76 -38.83 -10.62
C SER A 154 1.86 -39.81 -11.80
N VAL A 155 2.09 -39.29 -13.01
CA VAL A 155 2.21 -40.07 -14.24
C VAL A 155 3.66 -39.98 -14.69
N ASP A 156 4.32 -41.13 -14.87
CA ASP A 156 5.69 -41.18 -15.35
C ASP A 156 5.85 -40.39 -16.65
N LEU A 157 6.88 -39.55 -16.72
CA LEU A 157 7.23 -38.74 -17.89
C LEU A 157 7.66 -39.66 -19.04
N THR A 158 6.69 -40.11 -19.83
CA THR A 158 6.92 -40.72 -21.15
C THR A 158 6.86 -39.63 -22.22
N THR A 159 7.45 -39.90 -23.40
CA THR A 159 7.64 -38.91 -24.48
C THR A 159 6.35 -38.34 -25.07
N ASP A 160 5.18 -38.83 -24.65
CA ASP A 160 3.86 -38.46 -25.19
C ASP A 160 3.02 -37.61 -24.20
N ALA A 161 3.59 -37.17 -23.08
CA ALA A 161 2.87 -36.52 -21.97
C ALA A 161 2.09 -35.23 -22.33
N THR A 162 2.43 -34.54 -23.42
CA THR A 162 1.76 -33.28 -23.81
C THR A 162 0.42 -33.47 -24.54
N GLY A 163 0.05 -34.70 -24.88
CA GLY A 163 -1.19 -35.03 -25.60
C GLY A 163 -2.20 -35.89 -24.85
N ASP A 164 -1.86 -36.40 -23.67
CA ASP A 164 -2.66 -37.45 -23.02
C ASP A 164 -3.94 -36.89 -22.33
N VAL A 165 -5.05 -37.58 -22.56
CA VAL A 165 -6.39 -37.21 -22.09
C VAL A 165 -6.52 -37.37 -20.57
N GLU A 166 -5.69 -38.21 -19.97
CA GLU A 166 -5.60 -38.42 -18.52
C GLU A 166 -5.16 -37.15 -17.78
N TRP A 167 -4.27 -36.33 -18.36
CA TRP A 167 -3.83 -35.05 -17.75
C TRP A 167 -4.96 -34.03 -17.60
N LYS A 168 -5.97 -34.08 -18.47
CA LYS A 168 -7.11 -33.13 -18.44
C LYS A 168 -8.14 -33.44 -17.34
N LYS A 169 -8.05 -34.59 -16.68
CA LYS A 169 -9.06 -35.07 -15.72
C LYS A 169 -8.57 -35.16 -14.27
N LEU A 170 -7.31 -34.84 -14.01
CA LEU A 170 -6.75 -34.95 -12.66
C LEU A 170 -7.27 -33.84 -11.74
N PRO A 171 -7.64 -34.16 -10.49
CA PRO A 171 -8.12 -33.18 -9.53
C PRO A 171 -6.98 -32.23 -9.11
N LEU A 172 -7.29 -30.94 -9.01
CA LEU A 172 -6.38 -29.92 -8.53
C LEU A 172 -6.03 -30.19 -7.06
N GLN A 173 -4.74 -30.38 -6.79
CA GLN A 173 -4.18 -30.48 -5.44
C GLN A 173 -3.50 -29.14 -5.12
N SER A 174 -3.91 -28.49 -4.03
CA SER A 174 -3.22 -27.33 -3.49
C SER A 174 -2.03 -27.80 -2.66
N ILE A 175 -0.81 -27.43 -3.04
CA ILE A 175 0.39 -27.59 -2.21
C ILE A 175 0.85 -26.19 -1.80
N GLY A 176 1.01 -25.97 -0.49
CA GLY A 176 1.66 -24.81 0.10
C GLY A 176 2.75 -25.29 1.05
N ASP A 177 3.89 -24.60 1.00
CA ASP A 177 4.88 -24.58 2.09
C ASP A 177 4.51 -23.47 3.08
#